data_AF-A0A1F8E102-F1
#
_entry.id   AF-A0A1F8E102-F1
#
_cell.length_a   1.000
_cell.length_b   1.000
_cell.length_c   1.000
_cell.angle_alpha   90.00
_cell.angle_beta   90.00
_cell.angle_gamma   90.00
#
_symmetry.space_group_name_H-M   'P 1'
#
loop_
_entity.id
_entity.type
_entity.pdbx_description
1 polymer ?
#
loop_
_entity_poly.entity_id
_entity_poly.type
_entity_poly.pdbx_seq_one_letter_code
_entity_poly.pdbx_strand_id
1 'polypeptide(L)'
;MTDDPTKEATDERQLIERSVEGESSAFGRLYDRYLEKIYRFVFFKVGHREEAEDLTQQVFTSAWENIQGFREQGLPISSWLYKIARNRIIDHYRTKKTHTPLERIPEEIAHLTEDMEDMDKKILLERIYTSLHTLTDEQQEIIVLRFIEEFSHKEIAAAMDKQEVAVRVLQHRAIKNLKKTLEDQLAQHD
;
A
#
# COMPACT_ATOMS: atom_id res chain seq x y z
N MET A 1 -22.23 8.76 -13.80
CA MET A 1 -23.22 8.31 -12.80
C MET A 1 -22.71 8.82 -11.47
N THR A 2 -23.45 9.70 -10.81
CA THR A 2 -22.96 10.43 -9.62
C THR A 2 -22.77 9.47 -8.45
N ASP A 3 -21.52 9.09 -8.16
CA ASP A 3 -21.17 8.53 -6.86
C ASP A 3 -21.39 9.61 -5.82
N ASP A 4 -22.36 9.37 -4.95
CA ASP A 4 -22.56 10.16 -3.76
C ASP A 4 -21.63 9.59 -2.69
N PRO A 5 -20.50 10.24 -2.36
CA PRO A 5 -19.52 9.71 -1.41
C PRO A 5 -20.12 9.46 -0.02
N THR A 6 -21.25 10.10 0.30
CA THR A 6 -22.01 9.89 1.53
C THR A 6 -22.68 8.51 1.55
N LYS A 7 -23.14 8.00 0.41
CA LYS A 7 -23.77 6.68 0.28
C LYS A 7 -22.75 5.56 0.36
N GLU A 8 -21.59 5.73 -0.29
CA GLU A 8 -20.51 4.75 -0.22
C GLU A 8 -19.96 4.58 1.19
N ALA A 9 -19.75 5.70 1.92
CA ALA A 9 -19.32 5.66 3.32
C ALA A 9 -20.37 4.98 4.24
N THR A 10 -21.66 5.23 3.97
CA THR A 10 -22.76 4.59 4.72
C THR A 10 -22.84 3.09 4.43
N ASP A 11 -22.67 2.69 3.17
CA ASP A 11 -22.62 1.29 2.74
C ASP A 11 -21.41 0.55 3.36
N GLU A 12 -20.22 1.17 3.35
CA GLU A 12 -19.04 0.60 3.99
C GLU A 12 -19.24 0.34 5.48
N ARG A 13 -19.77 1.33 6.20
CA ARG A 13 -20.04 1.20 7.63
C ARG A 13 -20.98 0.03 7.94
N GLN A 14 -22.04 -0.14 7.16
CA GLN A 14 -22.98 -1.25 7.33
C GLN A 14 -22.31 -2.60 7.04
N LEU A 15 -21.45 -2.67 6.02
CA LEU A 15 -20.68 -3.88 5.74
C LEU A 15 -19.74 -4.22 6.89
N ILE A 16 -19.10 -3.23 7.49
CA ILE A 16 -18.25 -3.42 8.67
C ILE A 16 -19.08 -3.96 9.84
N GLU A 17 -20.16 -3.27 10.22
CA GLU A 17 -21.01 -3.66 11.36
C GLU A 17 -21.50 -5.11 11.22
N ARG A 18 -22.01 -5.50 10.05
CA ARG A 18 -22.46 -6.87 9.77
C ARG A 18 -21.32 -7.89 9.76
N SER A 19 -20.13 -7.49 9.31
CA SER A 19 -18.95 -8.36 9.35
C SER A 19 -18.49 -8.61 10.79
N VAL A 20 -18.55 -7.59 11.66
CA VAL A 20 -18.27 -7.72 13.11
C VAL A 20 -19.27 -8.68 13.77
N GLU A 21 -20.53 -8.67 13.34
CA GLU A 21 -21.58 -9.60 13.79
C GLU A 21 -21.42 -11.04 13.25
N GLY A 22 -20.43 -11.28 12.38
CA GLY A 22 -20.10 -12.60 11.85
C GLY A 22 -20.72 -12.92 10.49
N GLU A 23 -21.29 -11.93 9.80
CA GLU A 23 -21.86 -12.16 8.47
C GLU A 23 -20.77 -12.24 7.39
N SER A 24 -20.46 -13.47 6.94
CA SER A 24 -19.44 -13.72 5.91
C SER A 24 -19.71 -13.00 4.59
N SER A 25 -20.97 -12.82 4.21
CA SER A 25 -21.34 -12.13 2.97
C SER A 25 -20.92 -10.65 2.99
N ALA A 26 -21.03 -10.00 4.15
CA ALA A 26 -20.64 -8.61 4.34
C ALA A 26 -19.13 -8.44 4.24
N PHE A 27 -18.37 -9.36 4.84
CA PHE A 27 -16.91 -9.34 4.72
C PHE A 27 -16.45 -9.63 3.30
N GLY A 28 -17.13 -10.53 2.57
CA GLY A 28 -16.86 -10.76 1.15
C GLY A 28 -16.92 -9.47 0.32
N ARG A 29 -17.86 -8.57 0.63
CA ARG A 29 -17.95 -7.26 -0.06
C ARG A 29 -16.81 -6.32 0.32
N LEU A 30 -16.35 -6.36 1.58
CA LEU A 30 -15.15 -5.63 2.01
C LEU A 30 -13.90 -6.19 1.31
N TYR A 31 -13.80 -7.51 1.19
CA TYR A 31 -12.73 -8.17 0.43
C TYR A 31 -12.72 -7.68 -1.01
N ASP A 32 -13.85 -7.73 -1.72
CA ASP A 32 -13.96 -7.28 -3.11
C ASP A 32 -13.53 -5.80 -3.28
N ARG A 33 -13.90 -4.95 -2.30
CA ARG A 33 -13.58 -3.51 -2.32
C ARG A 33 -12.09 -3.21 -2.10
N TYR A 34 -11.40 -4.02 -1.30
CA TYR A 34 -10.03 -3.73 -0.86
C TYR A 34 -8.97 -4.64 -1.48
N LEU A 35 -9.35 -5.75 -2.11
CA LEU A 35 -8.45 -6.75 -2.65
C LEU A 35 -7.38 -6.13 -3.54
N GLU A 36 -7.80 -5.38 -4.55
CA GLU A 36 -6.89 -4.82 -5.53
C GLU A 36 -5.91 -3.82 -4.91
N LYS A 37 -6.40 -2.96 -3.99
CA LYS A 37 -5.58 -1.94 -3.32
C LYS A 37 -4.51 -2.59 -2.44
N ILE A 38 -4.91 -3.58 -1.63
CA ILE A 38 -3.98 -4.33 -0.77
C ILE A 38 -3.01 -5.14 -1.62
N TYR A 39 -3.47 -5.82 -2.66
CA TYR A 39 -2.61 -6.58 -3.57
C TYR A 39 -1.55 -5.68 -4.21
N ARG A 40 -1.94 -4.54 -4.78
CA ARG A 40 -1.00 -3.58 -5.38
C ARG A 40 0.02 -3.07 -4.38
N PHE A 41 -0.40 -2.77 -3.15
CA PHE A 41 0.50 -2.34 -2.09
C PHE A 41 1.52 -3.43 -1.73
N VAL A 42 1.05 -4.66 -1.50
CA VAL A 42 1.91 -5.81 -1.19
C VAL A 42 2.86 -6.09 -2.35
N PHE A 43 2.34 -6.15 -3.57
CA PHE A 43 3.10 -6.39 -4.78
C PHE A 43 4.21 -5.35 -4.99
N PHE A 44 3.91 -4.06 -4.81
CA PHE A 44 4.90 -3.00 -4.87
C PHE A 44 6.03 -3.19 -3.86
N LYS A 45 5.73 -3.76 -2.68
CA LYS A 45 6.73 -4.02 -1.64
C LYS A 45 7.54 -5.28 -1.88
N VAL A 46 6.94 -6.36 -2.38
CA VAL A 46 7.61 -7.67 -2.50
C VAL A 46 8.16 -7.99 -3.88
N GLY A 47 7.57 -7.41 -4.92
CA GLY A 47 8.10 -7.48 -6.28
C GLY A 47 8.00 -8.84 -6.95
N HIS A 48 7.20 -9.77 -6.42
CA HIS A 48 7.01 -11.10 -6.98
C HIS A 48 5.54 -11.48 -6.87
N ARG A 49 4.92 -11.85 -8.00
CA ARG A 49 3.49 -12.18 -8.04
C ARG A 49 3.07 -13.22 -7.02
N GLU A 50 3.73 -14.38 -7.00
CA GLU A 50 3.33 -15.50 -6.11
C GLU A 50 3.39 -15.09 -4.63
N GLU A 51 4.43 -14.34 -4.23
CA GLU A 51 4.56 -13.83 -2.86
C GLU A 51 3.50 -12.78 -2.55
N ALA A 52 3.17 -11.93 -3.52
CA ALA A 52 2.14 -10.92 -3.35
C ALA A 52 0.74 -11.54 -3.23
N GLU A 53 0.43 -12.56 -4.03
CA GLU A 53 -0.83 -13.31 -3.97
C GLU A 53 -0.96 -14.00 -2.60
N ASP A 54 0.07 -14.72 -2.15
CA ASP A 54 0.08 -15.40 -0.85
C ASP A 54 -0.06 -14.43 0.32
N LEU A 55 0.75 -13.37 0.36
CA LEU A 55 0.68 -12.37 1.43
C LEU A 55 -0.67 -11.66 1.45
N THR A 56 -1.25 -11.35 0.28
CA THR A 56 -2.58 -10.75 0.21
C THR A 56 -3.63 -11.69 0.80
N GLN A 57 -3.57 -12.98 0.49
CA GLN A 57 -4.45 -13.99 1.10
C GLN A 57 -4.27 -14.03 2.62
N GLN A 58 -3.03 -14.01 3.13
CA GLN A 58 -2.77 -13.97 4.56
C GLN A 58 -3.31 -12.70 5.23
N VAL A 59 -3.28 -11.55 4.54
CA VAL A 59 -3.85 -10.29 5.05
C VAL A 59 -5.34 -10.43 5.27
N PHE A 60 -6.08 -10.88 4.26
CA PHE A 60 -7.54 -11.01 4.38
C PHE A 60 -7.95 -12.15 5.31
N THR A 61 -7.17 -13.23 5.38
CA THR A 61 -7.39 -14.29 6.38
C THR A 61 -7.24 -13.73 7.80
N SER A 62 -6.16 -13.00 8.05
CA SER A 62 -5.92 -12.33 9.33
C SER A 62 -7.00 -11.29 9.64
N ALA A 63 -7.47 -10.55 8.64
CA ALA A 63 -8.55 -9.59 8.81
C ALA A 63 -9.86 -10.31 9.18
N TRP A 64 -10.22 -11.38 8.48
CA TRP A 64 -11.40 -12.19 8.78
C TRP A 64 -11.38 -12.74 10.21
N GLU A 65 -10.24 -13.29 10.65
CA GLU A 65 -10.09 -13.83 12.01
C GLU A 65 -10.21 -12.77 13.11
N ASN A 66 -9.88 -11.50 12.80
CA ASN A 66 -9.82 -10.42 13.78
C ASN A 66 -10.95 -9.38 13.63
N ILE A 67 -11.81 -9.51 12.61
CA ILE A 67 -12.82 -8.49 12.30
C ILE A 67 -13.80 -8.29 13.45
N GLN A 68 -14.15 -9.33 14.21
CA GLN A 68 -15.05 -9.23 15.37
C GLN A 68 -14.50 -8.31 16.47
N GLY A 69 -13.17 -8.14 16.53
CA GLY A 69 -12.51 -7.22 17.47
C GLY A 69 -12.36 -5.80 16.93
N PHE A 70 -12.69 -5.56 15.65
CA PHE A 70 -12.55 -4.25 15.03
C PHE A 70 -13.50 -3.23 15.68
N ARG A 71 -12.98 -2.05 15.95
CA ARG A 71 -13.75 -0.92 16.47
C ARG A 71 -13.42 0.31 15.65
N GLU A 72 -14.45 0.95 15.10
CA GLU A 72 -14.30 2.20 14.38
C GLU A 72 -13.98 3.33 15.36
N GLN A 73 -12.70 3.67 15.50
CA GLN A 73 -12.20 4.73 16.40
C GLN A 73 -11.91 6.03 15.64
N GLY A 74 -12.79 6.39 14.71
CA GLY A 74 -12.58 7.52 13.79
C GLY A 74 -11.36 7.31 12.88
N LEU A 75 -11.15 6.06 12.48
CA LEU A 75 -10.18 5.60 11.49
C LEU A 75 -10.91 4.63 10.56
N PRO A 76 -10.72 4.73 9.24
CA PRO A 76 -11.35 3.85 8.27
C PRO A 76 -10.79 2.43 8.39
N ILE A 77 -11.58 1.43 7.98
CA ILE A 77 -11.14 0.03 7.95
C ILE A 77 -9.91 -0.17 7.05
N SER A 78 -9.76 0.66 6.01
CA SER A 78 -8.60 0.66 5.14
C SER A 78 -7.30 0.81 5.94
N SER A 79 -7.20 1.77 6.86
CA SER A 79 -6.02 1.96 7.72
C SER A 79 -5.66 0.71 8.52
N TRP A 80 -6.67 -0.03 8.97
CA TRP A 80 -6.47 -1.29 9.69
C TRP A 80 -6.01 -2.43 8.76
N LEU A 81 -6.56 -2.53 7.55
CA LEU A 81 -6.10 -3.50 6.53
C LEU A 81 -4.66 -3.24 6.11
N TYR A 82 -4.27 -1.99 5.87
CA TYR A 82 -2.88 -1.64 5.56
C TYR A 82 -1.94 -1.93 6.72
N LYS A 83 -2.38 -1.75 7.98
CA LYS A 83 -1.62 -2.18 9.15
C LYS A 83 -1.35 -3.68 9.15
N ILE A 84 -2.36 -4.49 8.85
CA ILE A 84 -2.21 -5.95 8.73
C ILE A 84 -1.24 -6.29 7.59
N ALA A 85 -1.42 -5.69 6.41
CA ALA A 85 -0.54 -5.89 5.25
C ALA A 85 0.92 -5.58 5.55
N ARG A 86 1.17 -4.42 6.16
CA ARG A 86 2.50 -4.01 6.60
C ARG A 86 3.12 -5.04 7.54
N ASN A 87 2.38 -5.51 8.54
CA ASN A 87 2.88 -6.49 9.49
C ASN A 87 3.23 -7.82 8.79
N ARG A 88 2.39 -8.29 7.86
CA ARG A 88 2.67 -9.51 7.07
C ARG A 88 3.92 -9.37 6.21
N ILE A 89 4.12 -8.21 5.57
CA ILE A 89 5.33 -7.92 4.79
C ILE A 89 6.58 -7.90 5.69
N ILE A 90 6.50 -7.25 6.85
CA ILE A 90 7.61 -7.22 7.83
C ILE A 90 7.96 -8.63 8.29
N ASP A 91 6.95 -9.44 8.62
CA ASP A 91 7.14 -10.83 9.04
C ASP A 91 7.77 -11.68 7.93
N HIS A 92 7.30 -11.53 6.68
CA HIS A 92 7.86 -12.19 5.50
C HIS A 92 9.35 -11.89 5.31
N TYR A 93 9.75 -10.62 5.41
CA TYR A 93 11.16 -10.27 5.31
C TYR A 93 11.98 -10.69 6.54
N ARG A 94 11.38 -10.72 7.73
CA ARG A 94 12.05 -11.21 8.94
C ARG A 94 12.37 -12.70 8.83
N THR A 95 11.45 -13.51 8.30
CA THR A 95 11.70 -14.95 8.07
C THR A 95 12.64 -15.18 6.89
N LYS A 96 12.51 -14.38 5.82
CA LYS A 96 13.41 -14.43 4.64
C LYS A 96 14.83 -13.93 4.90
N LYS A 97 15.13 -13.12 5.92
CA LYS A 97 16.52 -12.69 6.22
C LYS A 97 17.50 -13.82 6.57
N THR A 98 17.04 -15.07 6.60
CA THR A 98 17.90 -16.27 6.55
C THR A 98 18.46 -16.54 5.13
N HIS A 99 17.91 -15.91 4.08
CA HIS A 99 18.30 -16.00 2.67
C HIS A 99 18.13 -14.64 1.94
N THR A 100 19.26 -13.97 1.71
CA THR A 100 19.62 -12.92 0.71
C THR A 100 18.58 -11.85 0.27
N PRO A 101 18.92 -10.54 0.27
CA PRO A 101 18.06 -9.49 -0.26
C PRO A 101 17.92 -9.58 -1.79
N LEU A 102 16.69 -9.55 -2.31
CA LEU A 102 16.42 -9.39 -3.74
C LEU A 102 16.58 -7.92 -4.13
N GLU A 103 17.68 -7.63 -4.80
CA GLU A 103 18.09 -6.35 -5.37
C GLU A 103 17.42 -6.03 -6.72
N ARG A 104 16.28 -6.66 -7.04
CA ARG A 104 15.71 -6.60 -8.40
C ARG A 104 14.47 -5.72 -8.46
N ILE A 105 14.47 -4.82 -9.45
CA ILE A 105 13.24 -4.33 -10.08
C ILE A 105 12.41 -5.58 -10.44
N PRO A 106 11.15 -5.70 -9.99
CA PRO A 106 10.25 -6.78 -10.36
C PRO A 106 10.19 -6.88 -11.88
N GLU A 107 10.48 -8.06 -12.44
CA GLU A 107 10.39 -8.31 -13.88
C GLU A 107 9.00 -7.92 -14.43
N GLU A 108 7.98 -8.07 -13.59
CA GLU A 108 6.61 -7.70 -13.86
C GLU A 108 6.37 -6.19 -14.01
N ILE A 109 7.18 -5.32 -13.38
CA ILE A 109 7.08 -3.86 -13.59
C ILE A 109 7.74 -3.45 -14.91
N ALA A 110 8.77 -4.17 -15.35
CA ALA A 110 9.28 -4.03 -16.70
C ALA A 110 8.22 -4.45 -17.75
N HIS A 111 7.42 -5.48 -17.45
CA HIS A 111 6.28 -5.86 -18.29
C HIS A 111 5.13 -4.83 -18.28
N LEU A 112 4.84 -4.17 -17.15
CA LEU A 112 3.82 -3.11 -17.09
C LEU A 112 4.14 -1.92 -18.01
N THR A 113 5.42 -1.71 -18.34
CA THR A 113 5.87 -0.64 -19.23
C THR A 113 6.18 -1.11 -20.65
N GLU A 114 6.16 -2.42 -20.93
CA GLU A 114 6.43 -3.00 -22.26
C GLU A 114 5.39 -2.63 -23.31
N ASP A 115 4.11 -2.62 -22.93
CA ASP A 115 2.99 -2.32 -23.83
C ASP A 115 2.64 -0.83 -23.93
N MET A 116 3.45 0.05 -23.31
CA MET A 116 3.22 1.49 -23.37
C MET A 116 3.68 2.06 -24.71
N GLU A 117 2.73 2.48 -25.55
CA GLU A 117 3.00 3.15 -26.85
C GLU A 117 3.72 4.50 -26.67
N ASP A 118 3.55 5.14 -25.52
CA ASP A 118 4.13 6.44 -25.18
C ASP A 118 5.49 6.24 -24.48
N MET A 119 6.56 6.35 -25.27
CA MET A 119 7.94 6.17 -24.83
C MET A 119 8.36 7.17 -23.75
N ASP A 120 7.86 8.41 -23.79
CA ASP A 120 8.20 9.43 -22.81
C ASP A 120 7.56 9.10 -21.45
N LYS A 121 6.31 8.63 -21.45
CA LYS A 121 5.67 8.13 -20.22
C LYS A 121 6.36 6.89 -19.68
N LYS A 122 6.82 5.99 -20.55
CA LYS A 122 7.57 4.80 -20.17
C LYS A 122 8.83 5.17 -19.39
N ILE A 123 9.66 6.03 -19.96
CA ILE A 123 10.91 6.51 -19.36
C ILE A 123 10.63 7.24 -18.03
N LEU A 124 9.58 8.06 -17.98
CA LEU A 124 9.19 8.77 -16.75
C LEU A 124 8.78 7.79 -15.63
N LEU A 125 7.97 6.76 -15.96
CA LEU A 125 7.56 5.75 -14.99
C LEU A 125 8.74 4.93 -14.46
N GLU A 126 9.66 4.52 -15.34
CA GLU A 126 10.87 3.80 -14.94
C GLU A 126 11.75 4.66 -14.01
N ARG A 127 11.88 5.96 -14.28
CA ARG A 127 12.61 6.90 -13.42
C ARG A 127 11.93 7.08 -12.06
N ILE A 128 10.62 7.27 -12.03
CA ILE A 128 9.83 7.34 -10.79
C ILE A 128 10.02 6.05 -9.98
N TYR A 129 9.89 4.90 -10.64
CA TYR A 129 10.01 3.61 -10.01
C TYR A 129 11.39 3.40 -9.37
N THR A 130 12.45 3.64 -10.14
CA THR A 130 13.83 3.52 -9.68
C THR A 130 14.11 4.50 -8.54
N SER A 131 13.58 5.74 -8.64
CA SER A 131 13.73 6.75 -7.60
C SER A 131 13.02 6.36 -6.30
N LEU A 132 11.82 5.78 -6.37
CA LEU A 132 11.14 5.23 -5.20
C LEU A 132 11.95 4.11 -4.54
N HIS A 133 12.67 3.29 -5.31
CA HIS A 133 13.54 2.23 -4.78
C HIS A 133 14.79 2.74 -4.06
N THR A 134 15.15 4.01 -4.23
CA THR A 134 16.23 4.64 -3.44
C THR A 134 15.76 5.08 -2.04
N LEU A 135 14.46 5.14 -1.81
CA LEU A 135 13.88 5.51 -0.51
C LEU A 135 13.91 4.34 0.47
N THR A 136 13.91 4.64 1.77
CA THR A 136 13.73 3.60 2.78
C THR A 136 12.32 2.99 2.70
N ASP A 137 12.13 1.78 3.24
CA ASP A 137 10.82 1.11 3.23
C ASP A 137 9.67 1.98 3.78
N GLU A 138 9.93 2.68 4.89
CA GLU A 138 8.95 3.57 5.52
C GLU A 138 8.69 4.82 4.66
N GLN A 139 9.70 5.29 3.93
CA GLN A 139 9.55 6.43 3.01
C GLN A 139 8.76 6.05 1.76
N GLN A 140 8.94 4.85 1.23
CA GLN A 140 8.09 4.35 0.14
C GLN A 140 6.65 4.19 0.59
N GLU A 141 6.44 3.55 1.75
CA GLU A 141 5.13 3.30 2.33
C GLU A 141 4.34 4.59 2.53
N ILE A 142 4.96 5.64 3.10
CA ILE A 142 4.26 6.92 3.28
C ILE A 142 3.90 7.61 1.96
N ILE A 143 4.68 7.41 0.89
CA ILE A 143 4.35 7.95 -0.43
C ILE A 143 3.12 7.25 -0.99
N VAL A 144 3.07 5.92 -0.92
CA VAL A 144 1.91 5.14 -1.37
C VAL A 144 0.66 5.52 -0.58
N LEU A 145 0.73 5.47 0.75
CA LEU A 145 -0.44 5.76 1.60
C LEU A 145 -0.93 7.20 1.43
N ARG A 146 -0.02 8.18 1.25
CA ARG A 146 -0.41 9.59 1.17
C ARG A 146 -0.91 10.01 -0.20
N PHE A 147 -0.28 9.53 -1.27
CA PHE A 147 -0.49 10.06 -2.63
C PHE A 147 -1.23 9.11 -3.56
N ILE A 148 -1.28 7.81 -3.24
CA ILE A 148 -2.06 6.81 -4.00
C ILE A 148 -3.35 6.50 -3.27
N GLU A 149 -3.28 6.23 -1.97
CA GLU A 149 -4.47 5.93 -1.15
C GLU A 149 -5.13 7.17 -0.53
N GLU A 150 -4.52 8.34 -0.69
CA GLU A 150 -5.02 9.63 -0.20
C GLU A 150 -5.24 9.73 1.32
N PHE A 151 -4.58 8.88 2.12
CA PHE A 151 -4.74 8.87 3.57
C PHE A 151 -4.30 10.19 4.21
N SER A 152 -5.05 10.65 5.21
CA SER A 152 -4.65 11.68 6.16
C SER A 152 -3.44 11.26 7.00
N HIS A 153 -2.75 12.23 7.61
CA HIS A 153 -1.62 11.92 8.50
C HIS A 153 -2.02 11.02 9.67
N LYS A 154 -3.25 11.16 10.16
CA LYS A 154 -3.81 10.35 11.24
C LYS A 154 -4.02 8.88 10.81
N GLU A 155 -4.52 8.68 9.60
CA GLU A 155 -4.74 7.35 9.01
C GLU A 155 -3.41 6.64 8.73
N ILE A 156 -2.45 7.36 8.16
CA ILE A 156 -1.09 6.85 7.95
C ILE A 156 -0.43 6.47 9.29
N ALA A 157 -0.59 7.30 10.31
CA ALA A 157 -0.07 7.04 11.65
C ALA A 157 -0.63 5.72 12.22
N ALA A 158 -1.93 5.47 12.04
CA ALA A 158 -2.55 4.22 12.45
C ALA A 158 -2.06 3.02 11.63
N ALA A 159 -1.96 3.15 10.31
CA ALA A 159 -1.48 2.10 9.42
C ALA A 159 -0.02 1.71 9.69
N MET A 160 0.84 2.70 9.93
CA MET A 160 2.28 2.50 10.14
C MET A 160 2.68 2.26 11.61
N ASP A 161 1.73 2.29 12.55
CA ASP A 161 1.97 2.22 13.99
C ASP A 161 2.94 3.30 14.49
N LYS A 162 2.70 4.56 14.09
CA LYS A 162 3.54 5.72 14.40
C LYS A 162 2.74 6.88 14.97
N GLN A 163 3.44 7.84 15.56
CA GLN A 163 2.86 9.12 15.93
C GLN A 163 2.64 10.01 14.70
N GLU A 164 1.54 10.76 14.67
CA GLU A 164 1.20 11.65 13.55
C GLU A 164 2.30 12.71 13.25
N VAL A 165 3.00 13.17 14.29
CA VAL A 165 4.16 14.06 14.14
C VAL A 165 5.32 13.36 13.41
N ALA A 166 5.58 12.09 13.74
CA ALA A 166 6.62 11.31 13.08
C ALA A 166 6.28 11.05 11.61
N VAL A 167 5.01 10.82 11.29
CA VAL A 167 4.50 10.70 9.92
C VAL A 167 4.78 11.96 9.10
N ARG A 168 4.48 13.15 9.64
CA ARG A 168 4.77 14.42 8.93
C ARG A 168 6.25 14.60 8.63
N VAL A 169 7.12 14.30 9.60
CA VAL A 169 8.58 14.37 9.42
C VAL A 169 9.05 13.35 8.38
N LEU A 170 8.52 12.12 8.44
CA LEU A 170 8.84 11.06 7.49
C LEU A 170 8.41 11.44 6.06
N GLN A 171 7.19 11.98 5.88
CA GLN A 171 6.68 12.43 4.59
C GLN A 171 7.58 13.53 4.02
N HIS A 172 7.95 14.53 4.84
CA HIS A 172 8.83 15.60 4.40
C HIS A 172 10.18 15.05 3.92
N ARG A 173 10.77 14.10 4.65
CA ARG A 173 12.02 13.43 4.25
C ARG A 173 11.86 12.59 2.99
N ALA A 174 10.76 11.84 2.85
CA ALA A 174 10.47 11.02 1.68
C ALA A 174 10.39 11.87 0.41
N ILE A 175 9.61 12.97 0.44
CA ILE A 175 9.48 13.90 -0.69
C ILE A 175 10.82 14.56 -1.02
N LYS A 176 11.57 15.01 0.00
CA LYS A 176 12.88 15.63 -0.20
C LYS A 176 13.86 14.67 -0.87
N ASN A 177 13.92 13.42 -0.42
CA ASN A 177 14.79 12.40 -0.99
C ASN A 177 14.36 12.05 -2.42
N LEU A 178 13.07 11.85 -2.65
CA LEU A 178 12.52 11.52 -3.96
C LEU A 178 12.83 12.63 -4.98
N LYS A 179 12.61 13.89 -4.59
CA LYS A 179 12.93 15.06 -5.41
C LYS A 179 14.42 15.09 -5.77
N LYS A 180 15.29 14.89 -4.79
CA LYS A 180 16.74 14.89 -5.02
C LYS A 180 17.15 13.80 -6.02
N THR A 181 16.66 12.58 -5.86
CA THR A 181 16.99 11.47 -6.78
C THR A 181 16.51 11.76 -8.20
N LEU A 182 15.30 12.33 -8.36
CA LEU A 182 14.78 12.70 -9.68
C LEU A 182 15.58 13.84 -10.32
N GLU A 183 15.98 14.87 -9.56
CA GLU A 183 16.84 15.95 -10.05
C GLU A 183 18.22 15.42 -10.49
N ASP A 184 18.82 14.53 -9.70
CA ASP A 184 20.11 13.91 -10.02
C ASP A 184 20.02 13.05 -11.31
N GLN A 185 18.89 12.36 -11.53
CA GLN A 185 18.65 11.57 -12.75
C GLN A 185 18.40 12.44 -13.99
N LEU A 186 17.72 13.57 -13.85
CA LEU A 186 17.50 14.51 -14.96
C LEU A 186 18.81 15.18 -15.38
N ALA A 187 19.65 15.57 -14.42
CA ALA A 187 20.94 16.21 -14.69
C ALA A 187 21.99 15.28 -15.33
N GLN A 188 21.81 13.95 -15.29
CA GLN A 188 22.71 12.97 -15.91
C GLN A 188 22.35 12.67 -17.38
N HIS A 189 21.22 13.19 -17.86
CA HIS A 189 20.69 12.93 -19.20
C HIS A 189 20.63 14.18 -20.11
N ASP A 190 21.10 15.33 -19.62
CA ASP A 190 21.37 16.58 -20.35
C ASP A 190 22.87 16.71 -20.68
#